data_AF-A0A077R2H3-F1
#
_entry.id   AF-A0A077R2H3-F1
#
_cell.length_a   1.000
_cell.length_b   1.000
_cell.length_c   1.000
_cell.angle_alpha   90.00
_cell.angle_beta   90.00
_cell.angle_gamma   90.00
#
_symmetry.space_group_name_H-M   'P 1'
#
loop_
_entity.id
_entity.type
_entity.pdbx_description
1 polymer ?
#
loop_
_entity_poly.entity_id
_entity_poly.type
_entity_poly.pdbx_seq_one_letter_code
_entity_poly.pdbx_strand_id
1 'polypeptide(L)'
;MDTSSTATPNTIVGSNPNPNLNRSAFDFSAALSIWRDINLVDLQQQLNTIAPELVESQKAAVSNRKKLADQTREFKKQPDSNKLESFKLLLKAYQAEIDTLTKRSKTAENAFLNVHSALTTAPDPYPFLEVTLEQAASLNDLESLKHDNAKLNKQLALHSAQAQAQRALQAENAHLQHTIHSLEHDFQLKLQQSTSALELELEAKWDERIRNLNQRQADLTNSLNLAQEQLRHFKSKDETATAQLLQKRYPDDDDDGDGDENNHRDGNPNSAEFDLLCRDLERAHARVETVEKRNEQLRVEIESVKSGRHESDKLQKLQADTQEKDRKLNQIQSLLQSERQTSADLSTQLTSAKHEKLKLETEKDQEIESLRNKLQQRSDYAHIKRELEIVKAVHFNADDDEENTTQASLASVAANADDEHRHSISSNNKLKDGKTLEALLLAKNKRLEDELANLRVSNGELSASLEKAATDLDSLNREKTRLESLNEKIELDLVSMGLVVVVGVVLGWEDGLMYWEIIRRH
;
A
#
# COMPACT_ATOMS: atom_id res chain seq x y z
N MET A 1 43.54 -2.04 -31.32
CA MET A 1 42.80 -3.09 -30.59
C MET A 1 41.48 -2.47 -30.21
N ASP A 2 40.52 -2.57 -31.13
CA ASP A 2 39.17 -2.03 -30.97
C ASP A 2 38.32 -3.06 -30.23
N THR A 3 37.86 -2.71 -29.03
CA THR A 3 36.80 -3.45 -28.33
C THR A 3 35.64 -2.51 -28.09
N SER A 4 34.80 -2.41 -29.11
CA SER A 4 33.45 -1.85 -29.05
C SER A 4 32.56 -2.73 -28.16
N SER A 5 32.40 -2.35 -26.90
CA SER A 5 31.41 -2.93 -25.99
C SER A 5 30.06 -2.27 -26.22
N THR A 6 29.22 -2.95 -27.00
CA THR A 6 27.81 -2.66 -27.22
C THR A 6 27.02 -2.79 -25.93
N ALA A 7 26.39 -1.70 -25.49
CA ALA A 7 25.46 -1.66 -24.39
C ALA A 7 24.17 -2.44 -24.74
N THR A 8 23.91 -3.50 -24.00
CA THR A 8 22.63 -4.24 -24.03
C THR A 8 21.54 -3.44 -23.29
N PRO A 9 20.36 -3.19 -23.89
CA PRO A 9 19.23 -2.62 -23.16
C PRO A 9 18.56 -3.74 -22.34
N ASN A 10 18.60 -3.59 -21.01
CA ASN A 10 17.87 -4.44 -20.07
C ASN A 10 16.36 -4.34 -20.35
N THR A 11 15.86 -5.32 -21.10
CA THR A 11 14.43 -5.58 -21.25
C THR A 11 13.97 -6.24 -19.95
N ILE A 12 13.24 -5.50 -19.12
CA ILE A 12 12.58 -6.06 -17.94
C ILE A 12 11.49 -6.99 -18.46
N VAL A 13 11.81 -8.29 -18.45
CA VAL A 13 10.87 -9.37 -18.71
C VAL A 13 9.85 -9.37 -17.58
N GLY A 14 8.65 -8.86 -17.87
CA GLY A 14 7.48 -9.04 -17.01
C GLY A 14 7.04 -10.51 -17.06
N SER A 15 7.52 -11.30 -16.10
CA SER A 15 7.08 -12.69 -15.90
C SER A 15 6.13 -12.77 -14.71
N ASN A 16 4.83 -12.70 -14.99
CA ASN A 16 3.83 -13.63 -14.45
C ASN A 16 2.44 -13.32 -15.05
N PRO A 17 2.04 -13.96 -16.15
CA PRO A 17 0.62 -14.12 -16.43
C PRO A 17 0.13 -15.25 -15.52
N ASN A 18 -0.72 -14.87 -14.57
CA ASN A 18 -1.51 -15.78 -13.76
C ASN A 18 -2.18 -16.84 -14.68
N PRO A 19 -2.02 -18.16 -14.45
CA PRO A 19 -2.49 -19.19 -15.39
C PRO A 19 -4.01 -19.37 -15.43
N ASN A 20 -4.78 -18.51 -14.74
CA ASN A 20 -6.24 -18.57 -14.67
C ASN A 20 -6.97 -17.58 -15.61
N LEU A 21 -6.27 -16.87 -16.51
CA LEU A 21 -6.92 -16.03 -17.53
C LEU A 21 -7.17 -16.76 -18.86
N ASN A 22 -7.41 -18.07 -18.80
CA ASN A 22 -7.95 -18.82 -19.96
C ASN A 22 -9.50 -18.79 -19.97
N ARG A 23 -10.11 -17.65 -19.62
CA ARG A 23 -11.45 -17.33 -20.14
C ARG A 23 -11.21 -16.96 -21.58
N SER A 24 -11.58 -17.85 -22.51
CA SER A 24 -11.57 -17.61 -23.96
C SER A 24 -11.82 -16.14 -24.25
N ALA A 25 -10.91 -15.50 -24.99
CA ALA A 25 -11.09 -14.12 -25.44
C ALA A 25 -12.47 -14.03 -26.10
N PHE A 26 -13.46 -13.54 -25.36
CA PHE A 26 -14.77 -13.29 -25.91
C PHE A 26 -14.55 -12.21 -26.96
N ASP A 27 -14.94 -12.47 -28.21
CA ASP A 27 -14.81 -11.49 -29.28
C ASP A 27 -15.80 -10.34 -29.03
N PHE A 28 -15.41 -9.39 -28.16
CA PHE A 28 -16.20 -8.20 -27.80
C PHE A 28 -16.69 -7.48 -29.05
N SER A 29 -15.85 -7.37 -30.09
CA SER A 29 -16.21 -6.75 -31.35
C SER A 29 -17.31 -7.49 -32.10
N ALA A 30 -17.26 -8.83 -32.13
CA ALA A 30 -18.26 -9.64 -32.82
C ALA A 30 -19.59 -9.62 -32.04
N ALA A 31 -19.53 -9.78 -30.72
CA ALA A 31 -20.69 -9.70 -29.84
C ALA A 31 -21.38 -8.33 -29.92
N LEU A 32 -20.61 -7.24 -29.88
CA LEU A 32 -21.16 -5.88 -30.02
C LEU A 32 -21.79 -5.66 -31.40
N SER A 33 -21.21 -6.20 -32.48
CA SER A 33 -21.83 -6.13 -33.81
C SER A 33 -23.17 -6.83 -33.83
N ILE A 34 -23.25 -8.05 -33.29
CA ILE A 34 -24.50 -8.83 -33.25
C ILE A 34 -25.57 -8.11 -32.42
N TRP A 35 -25.22 -7.60 -31.25
CA TRP A 35 -26.16 -6.84 -30.40
C TRP A 35 -26.62 -5.53 -31.05
N ARG A 36 -25.75 -4.87 -31.83
CA ARG A 36 -26.10 -3.69 -32.61
C ARG A 36 -27.07 -4.05 -33.75
N ASP A 37 -26.82 -5.15 -34.44
CA ASP A 37 -27.62 -5.58 -35.59
C ASP A 37 -28.99 -6.13 -35.15
N ILE A 38 -29.09 -6.77 -33.97
CA ILE A 38 -30.36 -7.17 -33.34
C ILE A 38 -31.23 -5.94 -33.03
N ASN A 39 -30.60 -4.81 -32.70
CA ASN A 39 -31.23 -3.55 -32.32
C ASN A 39 -32.46 -3.76 -31.41
N LEU A 40 -32.19 -4.06 -30.15
CA LEU A 40 -33.23 -4.31 -29.13
C LEU A 40 -34.31 -3.24 -29.07
N VAL A 41 -33.99 -1.98 -29.39
CA VAL A 41 -34.95 -0.87 -29.37
C VAL A 41 -36.01 -1.05 -30.45
N ASP A 42 -35.59 -1.36 -31.68
CA ASP A 42 -36.51 -1.57 -32.80
C ASP A 42 -37.33 -2.85 -32.60
N LEU A 43 -36.70 -3.93 -32.11
CA LEU A 43 -37.38 -5.19 -31.78
C LEU A 43 -38.45 -4.98 -30.71
N GLN A 44 -38.13 -4.22 -29.67
CA GLN A 44 -39.08 -3.87 -28.60
C GLN A 44 -40.23 -3.02 -29.15
N GLN A 45 -39.95 -2.05 -30.03
CA GLN A 45 -40.98 -1.22 -30.65
C GLN A 45 -41.94 -2.03 -31.53
N GLN A 46 -41.41 -2.98 -32.32
CA GLN A 46 -42.22 -3.89 -33.12
C GLN A 46 -43.13 -4.76 -32.22
N LEU A 47 -42.56 -5.33 -31.14
CA LEU A 47 -43.33 -6.15 -30.21
C LEU A 47 -44.40 -5.34 -29.47
N ASN A 48 -44.08 -4.11 -29.05
CA ASN A 48 -45.01 -3.17 -28.42
C ASN A 48 -46.17 -2.77 -29.35
N THR A 49 -45.98 -2.85 -30.67
CA THR A 49 -47.04 -2.60 -31.66
C THR A 49 -47.92 -3.84 -31.84
N ILE A 50 -47.33 -5.02 -31.92
CA ILE A 50 -48.04 -6.29 -32.18
C ILE A 50 -48.79 -6.80 -30.94
N ALA A 51 -48.22 -6.63 -29.74
CA ALA A 51 -48.80 -7.11 -28.49
C ALA A 51 -50.24 -6.59 -28.21
N PRO A 52 -50.54 -5.28 -28.29
CA PRO A 52 -51.90 -4.80 -28.07
C PRO A 52 -52.88 -5.29 -29.15
N GLU A 53 -52.45 -5.39 -30.41
CA GLU A 53 -53.29 -5.94 -31.49
C GLU A 53 -53.63 -7.41 -31.25
N LEU A 54 -52.67 -8.20 -30.74
CA LEU A 54 -52.88 -9.61 -30.42
C LEU A 54 -53.84 -9.79 -29.25
N VAL A 55 -53.71 -8.96 -28.22
CA VAL A 55 -54.62 -8.94 -27.05
C VAL A 55 -56.03 -8.54 -27.47
N GLU A 56 -56.18 -7.53 -28.33
CA GLU A 56 -57.49 -7.10 -28.82
C GLU A 56 -58.12 -8.16 -29.72
N SER A 57 -57.33 -8.80 -30.59
CA SER A 57 -57.75 -9.96 -31.38
C SER A 57 -58.18 -11.14 -30.50
N GLN A 58 -57.52 -11.35 -29.36
CA GLN A 58 -57.91 -12.37 -28.38
C GLN A 58 -59.28 -12.07 -27.76
N LYS A 59 -59.54 -10.82 -27.35
CA LYS A 59 -60.85 -10.39 -26.83
C LYS A 59 -61.94 -10.54 -27.89
N ALA A 60 -61.65 -10.13 -29.13
CA ALA A 60 -62.56 -10.25 -30.26
C ALA A 60 -62.93 -11.72 -30.52
N ALA A 61 -61.97 -12.64 -30.48
CA ALA A 61 -62.22 -14.07 -30.67
C ALA A 61 -63.15 -14.67 -29.59
N VAL A 62 -63.02 -14.24 -28.33
CA VAL A 62 -63.94 -14.69 -27.25
C VAL A 62 -65.36 -14.19 -27.51
N SER A 63 -65.50 -12.93 -27.91
CA SER A 63 -66.80 -12.33 -28.25
C SER A 63 -67.43 -12.99 -29.49
N ASN A 64 -66.66 -13.20 -30.55
CA ASN A 64 -67.12 -13.82 -31.78
C ASN A 64 -67.49 -15.29 -31.58
N ARG A 65 -66.74 -16.04 -30.77
CA ARG A 65 -67.11 -17.43 -30.38
C ARG A 65 -68.47 -17.48 -29.69
N LYS A 66 -68.76 -16.52 -28.79
CA LYS A 66 -70.08 -16.39 -28.14
C LYS A 66 -71.17 -16.07 -29.18
N LYS A 67 -70.93 -15.10 -30.08
CA LYS A 67 -71.87 -14.75 -31.16
C LYS A 67 -72.17 -15.93 -32.08
N LEU A 68 -71.16 -16.71 -32.47
CA LEU A 68 -71.33 -17.92 -33.28
C LEU A 68 -72.17 -18.98 -32.55
N ALA A 69 -71.95 -19.19 -31.26
CA ALA A 69 -72.75 -20.10 -30.46
C ALA A 69 -74.23 -19.66 -30.42
N ASP A 70 -74.49 -18.37 -30.23
CA ASP A 70 -75.84 -17.81 -30.24
C ASP A 70 -76.50 -17.92 -31.63
N GLN A 71 -75.80 -17.58 -32.71
CA GLN A 71 -76.28 -17.74 -34.09
C GLN A 71 -76.57 -19.21 -34.43
N THR A 72 -75.76 -20.14 -33.93
CA THR A 72 -75.97 -21.59 -34.11
C THR A 72 -77.21 -22.06 -33.36
N ARG A 73 -77.47 -21.54 -32.15
CA ARG A 73 -78.68 -21.83 -31.39
C ARG A 73 -79.92 -21.26 -32.08
N GLU A 74 -79.83 -20.06 -32.63
CA GLU A 74 -80.93 -19.40 -33.34
C GLU A 74 -81.26 -20.11 -34.65
N PHE A 75 -80.24 -20.51 -35.42
CA PHE A 75 -80.38 -21.32 -36.62
C PHE A 75 -81.17 -22.62 -36.36
N LYS A 76 -80.89 -23.31 -35.25
CA LYS A 76 -81.60 -24.54 -34.85
C LYS A 76 -83.11 -24.31 -34.59
N LYS A 77 -83.52 -23.10 -34.24
CA LYS A 77 -84.91 -22.74 -33.93
C LYS A 77 -85.74 -22.30 -35.15
N GLN A 78 -85.10 -22.03 -36.29
CA GLN A 78 -85.80 -21.53 -37.48
C GLN A 78 -86.61 -22.63 -38.20
N PRO A 79 -87.72 -22.28 -38.88
CA PRO A 79 -88.48 -23.22 -39.72
C PRO A 79 -87.72 -23.62 -40.99
N ASP A 80 -88.00 -24.81 -41.53
CA ASP A 80 -87.22 -25.42 -42.62
C ASP A 80 -87.16 -24.59 -43.91
N SER A 81 -88.18 -23.75 -44.17
CA SER A 81 -88.19 -22.82 -45.31
C SER A 81 -87.08 -21.77 -45.26
N ASN A 82 -86.66 -21.37 -44.06
CA ASN A 82 -85.71 -20.27 -43.84
C ASN A 82 -84.29 -20.78 -43.52
N LYS A 83 -84.15 -22.07 -43.17
CA LYS A 83 -82.86 -22.69 -42.83
C LYS A 83 -81.85 -22.62 -43.97
N LEU A 84 -82.27 -22.79 -45.23
CA LEU A 84 -81.33 -22.78 -46.35
C LEU A 84 -80.62 -21.42 -46.50
N GLU A 85 -81.32 -20.33 -46.19
CA GLU A 85 -80.83 -18.95 -46.33
C GLU A 85 -79.95 -18.56 -45.13
N SER A 86 -80.37 -18.91 -43.91
CA SER A 86 -79.59 -18.67 -42.69
C SER A 86 -78.34 -19.56 -42.56
N PHE A 87 -78.36 -20.77 -43.15
CA PHE A 87 -77.20 -21.66 -43.18
C PHE A 87 -76.01 -21.03 -43.92
N LYS A 88 -76.26 -20.36 -45.05
CA LYS A 88 -75.20 -19.67 -45.82
C LYS A 88 -74.56 -18.55 -45.00
N LEU A 89 -75.36 -17.80 -44.23
CA LEU A 89 -74.87 -16.73 -43.35
C LEU A 89 -74.06 -17.29 -42.18
N LEU A 90 -74.53 -18.37 -41.55
CA LEU A 90 -73.83 -19.04 -40.46
C LEU A 90 -72.50 -19.62 -40.92
N LEU A 91 -72.47 -20.29 -42.09
CA LEU A 91 -71.25 -20.85 -42.68
C LEU A 91 -70.21 -19.75 -42.94
N LYS A 92 -70.63 -18.61 -43.51
CA LYS A 92 -69.74 -17.45 -43.72
C LYS A 92 -69.20 -16.88 -42.41
N ALA A 93 -70.01 -16.85 -41.35
CA ALA A 93 -69.58 -16.38 -40.02
C ALA A 93 -68.52 -17.33 -39.41
N TYR A 94 -68.70 -18.64 -39.52
CA TYR A 94 -67.70 -19.63 -39.09
C TYR A 94 -66.41 -19.50 -39.90
N GLN A 95 -66.50 -19.34 -41.22
CA GLN A 95 -65.34 -19.15 -42.09
C GLN A 95 -64.56 -17.88 -41.73
N ALA A 96 -65.25 -16.76 -41.52
CA ALA A 96 -64.62 -15.51 -41.11
C ALA A 96 -63.89 -15.61 -39.75
N GLU A 97 -64.44 -16.36 -38.79
CA GLU A 97 -63.77 -16.58 -37.50
C GLU A 97 -62.55 -17.50 -37.64
N ILE A 98 -62.63 -18.55 -38.46
CA ILE A 98 -61.48 -19.43 -38.77
C ILE A 98 -60.35 -18.64 -39.44
N ASP A 99 -60.69 -17.76 -40.40
CA ASP A 99 -59.72 -16.89 -41.07
C ASP A 99 -59.07 -15.90 -40.09
N THR A 100 -59.87 -15.31 -39.21
CA THR A 100 -59.40 -14.38 -38.16
C THR A 100 -58.49 -15.09 -37.16
N LEU A 101 -58.85 -16.31 -36.74
CA LEU A 101 -58.04 -17.15 -35.86
C LEU A 101 -56.69 -17.53 -36.51
N THR A 102 -56.73 -17.92 -37.79
CA THR A 102 -55.54 -18.27 -38.56
C THR A 102 -54.62 -17.06 -38.72
N LYS A 103 -55.17 -15.88 -39.00
CA LYS A 103 -54.41 -14.62 -39.07
C LYS A 103 -53.75 -14.31 -37.73
N ARG A 104 -54.48 -14.44 -36.62
CA ARG A 104 -53.95 -14.24 -35.27
C ARG A 104 -52.79 -15.18 -34.95
N SER A 105 -52.95 -16.47 -35.27
CA SER A 105 -51.90 -17.49 -35.06
C SER A 105 -50.64 -17.13 -35.84
N LYS A 106 -50.76 -16.80 -37.13
CA LYS A 106 -49.63 -16.39 -37.96
C LYS A 106 -48.92 -15.15 -37.43
N THR A 107 -49.65 -14.14 -36.97
CA THR A 107 -49.05 -12.93 -36.38
C THR A 107 -48.28 -13.26 -35.09
N ALA A 108 -48.84 -14.10 -34.23
CA ALA A 108 -48.19 -14.52 -32.99
C ALA A 108 -46.94 -15.40 -33.25
N GLU A 109 -47.04 -16.36 -34.16
CA GLU A 109 -45.94 -17.24 -34.57
C GLU A 109 -44.79 -16.44 -35.19
N ASN A 110 -45.09 -15.51 -36.10
CA ASN A 110 -44.07 -14.65 -36.71
C ASN A 110 -43.38 -13.75 -35.68
N ALA A 111 -44.13 -13.15 -34.75
CA ALA A 111 -43.56 -12.34 -33.68
C ALA A 111 -42.64 -13.17 -32.76
N PHE A 112 -43.07 -14.39 -32.41
CA PHE A 112 -42.27 -15.31 -31.61
C PHE A 112 -40.98 -15.74 -32.33
N LEU A 113 -41.08 -16.16 -33.59
CA LEU A 113 -39.92 -16.60 -34.37
C LEU A 113 -38.90 -15.47 -34.60
N ASN A 114 -39.36 -14.24 -34.81
CA ASN A 114 -38.47 -13.07 -34.91
C ASN A 114 -37.66 -12.86 -33.62
N VAL A 115 -38.31 -12.90 -32.45
CA VAL A 115 -37.63 -12.77 -31.15
C VAL A 115 -36.69 -13.95 -30.89
N HIS A 116 -37.14 -15.17 -31.16
CA HIS A 116 -36.35 -16.38 -30.97
C HIS A 116 -35.09 -16.37 -31.85
N SER A 117 -35.22 -15.98 -33.13
CA SER A 117 -34.07 -15.86 -34.04
C SER A 117 -33.07 -14.82 -33.53
N ALA A 118 -33.54 -13.65 -33.07
CA ALA A 118 -32.67 -12.62 -32.54
C ALA A 118 -31.90 -13.08 -31.29
N LEU A 119 -32.58 -13.74 -30.34
CA LEU A 119 -31.99 -14.20 -29.08
C LEU A 119 -31.05 -15.39 -29.24
N THR A 120 -31.32 -16.30 -30.19
CA THR A 120 -30.45 -17.47 -30.43
C THR A 120 -29.14 -17.11 -31.13
N THR A 121 -29.14 -16.04 -31.94
CA THR A 121 -27.92 -15.50 -32.55
C THR A 121 -27.10 -14.65 -31.60
N ALA A 122 -27.72 -14.12 -30.53
CA ALA A 122 -27.07 -13.22 -29.59
C ALA A 122 -26.18 -13.97 -28.60
N PRO A 123 -24.90 -13.59 -28.43
CA PRO A 123 -24.09 -14.09 -27.32
C PRO A 123 -24.58 -13.50 -25.99
N ASP A 124 -24.52 -14.28 -24.92
CA ASP A 124 -24.91 -13.86 -23.56
C ASP A 124 -24.18 -12.56 -23.16
N PRO A 125 -24.89 -11.48 -22.78
CA PRO A 125 -24.27 -10.20 -22.43
C PRO A 125 -23.62 -10.18 -21.04
N TYR A 126 -23.97 -11.11 -20.14
CA TYR A 126 -23.52 -11.08 -18.75
C TYR A 126 -21.98 -11.17 -18.59
N PRO A 127 -21.27 -12.09 -19.27
CA PRO A 127 -19.80 -12.16 -19.19
C PRO A 127 -19.11 -10.91 -19.71
N PHE A 128 -19.67 -10.25 -20.74
CA PHE A 128 -19.12 -9.01 -21.27
C PHE A 128 -19.26 -7.87 -20.27
N LEU A 129 -20.42 -7.78 -19.60
CA LEU A 129 -20.66 -6.77 -18.56
C LEU A 129 -19.73 -6.98 -17.36
N GLU A 130 -19.53 -8.22 -16.92
CA GLU A 130 -18.60 -8.55 -15.84
C GLU A 130 -17.17 -8.07 -16.15
N VAL A 131 -16.67 -8.38 -17.36
CA VAL A 131 -15.34 -7.93 -17.80
C VAL A 131 -15.27 -6.41 -17.95
N THR A 132 -16.31 -5.74 -18.46
CA THR A 132 -16.30 -4.27 -18.55
C THR A 132 -16.30 -3.61 -17.18
N LEU A 133 -16.96 -4.23 -16.19
CA LEU A 133 -16.98 -3.76 -14.81
C LEU A 133 -15.62 -3.96 -14.13
N GLU A 134 -14.98 -5.11 -14.35
CA GLU A 134 -13.59 -5.35 -13.91
C GLU A 134 -12.61 -4.38 -14.58
N GLN A 135 -12.74 -4.14 -15.88
CA GLN A 135 -11.90 -3.17 -16.60
C GLN A 135 -12.12 -1.75 -16.07
N ALA A 136 -13.36 -1.34 -15.83
CA ALA A 136 -13.68 -0.04 -15.25
C ALA A 136 -13.08 0.13 -13.84
N ALA A 137 -13.11 -0.92 -13.01
CA ALA A 137 -12.44 -0.92 -11.71
C ALA A 137 -10.91 -0.78 -11.87
N SER A 138 -10.32 -1.52 -12.81
CA SER A 138 -8.86 -1.47 -13.08
C SER A 138 -8.36 -0.14 -13.65
N LEU A 139 -9.23 0.69 -14.24
CA LEU A 139 -8.85 2.01 -14.77
C LEU A 139 -8.39 2.98 -13.66
N ASN A 140 -9.01 2.92 -12.48
CA ASN A 140 -8.57 3.70 -11.32
C ASN A 140 -7.17 3.28 -10.86
N ASP A 141 -6.90 1.97 -10.86
CA ASP A 141 -5.58 1.43 -10.53
C ASP A 141 -4.55 1.84 -11.59
N LEU A 142 -4.92 1.86 -12.87
CA LEU A 142 -4.06 2.33 -13.95
C LEU A 142 -3.67 3.81 -13.79
N GLU A 143 -4.59 4.67 -13.37
CA GLU A 143 -4.32 6.09 -13.16
C GLU A 143 -3.39 6.33 -11.97
N SER A 144 -3.60 5.61 -10.86
CA SER A 144 -2.69 5.65 -9.71
C SER A 144 -1.29 5.12 -10.06
N LEU A 145 -1.21 4.00 -10.77
CA LEU A 145 0.04 3.44 -11.27
C LEU A 145 0.77 4.39 -12.23
N LYS A 146 0.05 5.10 -13.11
CA LYS A 146 0.64 6.12 -13.99
C LYS A 146 1.24 7.28 -13.18
N HIS A 147 0.54 7.74 -12.15
CA HIS A 147 1.05 8.80 -11.27
C HIS A 147 2.30 8.36 -10.52
N ASP A 148 2.32 7.15 -9.98
CA ASP A 148 3.47 6.62 -9.26
C ASP A 148 4.64 6.34 -10.20
N ASN A 149 4.39 5.86 -11.43
CA ASN A 149 5.42 5.74 -12.46
C ASN A 149 6.01 7.11 -12.82
N ALA A 150 5.18 8.15 -12.94
CA ALA A 150 5.65 9.51 -13.19
C ALA A 150 6.50 10.06 -12.02
N LYS A 151 6.12 9.79 -10.77
CA LYS A 151 6.93 10.14 -9.59
C LYS A 151 8.27 9.40 -9.59
N LEU A 152 8.26 8.09 -9.83
CA LEU A 152 9.46 7.27 -9.87
C LEU A 152 10.41 7.72 -10.99
N ASN A 153 9.89 8.05 -12.17
CA ASN A 153 10.69 8.61 -13.25
C ASN A 153 11.31 9.97 -12.89
N LYS A 154 10.57 10.84 -12.19
CA LYS A 154 11.12 12.11 -11.67
C LYS A 154 12.22 11.87 -10.64
N GLN A 155 12.03 10.92 -9.72
CA GLN A 155 13.05 10.57 -8.72
C GLN A 155 14.30 9.97 -9.38
N LEU A 156 14.12 9.07 -10.36
CA LEU A 156 15.23 8.52 -11.14
C LEU A 156 15.99 9.61 -11.90
N ALA A 157 15.30 10.57 -12.51
CA ALA A 157 15.93 11.70 -13.18
C ALA A 157 16.75 12.56 -12.20
N LEU A 158 16.21 12.85 -11.01
CA LEU A 158 16.92 13.58 -9.96
C LEU A 158 18.15 12.83 -9.46
N HIS A 159 18.03 11.53 -9.17
CA HIS A 159 19.16 10.71 -8.73
C HIS A 159 20.22 10.55 -9.82
N SER A 160 19.81 10.42 -11.09
CA SER A 160 20.74 10.42 -12.22
C SER A 160 21.50 11.74 -12.33
N ALA A 161 20.82 12.87 -12.19
CA ALA A 161 21.46 14.19 -12.21
C ALA A 161 22.42 14.37 -11.02
N GLN A 162 22.03 13.95 -9.82
CA GLN A 162 22.89 13.96 -8.63
C GLN A 162 24.14 13.08 -8.82
N ALA A 163 23.98 11.88 -9.39
CA ALA A 163 25.10 10.98 -9.66
C ALA A 163 26.07 11.58 -10.71
N GLN A 164 25.55 12.26 -11.74
CA GLN A 164 26.39 12.97 -12.72
C GLN A 164 27.15 14.13 -12.06
N ALA A 165 26.48 14.93 -11.22
CA ALA A 165 27.13 16.01 -10.49
C ALA A 165 28.22 15.49 -9.54
N GLN A 166 27.97 14.38 -8.83
CA GLN A 166 28.96 13.73 -7.98
C GLN A 166 30.17 13.21 -8.78
N ARG A 167 29.96 12.63 -9.97
CA ARG A 167 31.05 12.21 -10.85
C ARG A 167 31.88 13.40 -11.35
N ALA A 168 31.23 14.51 -11.69
CA ALA A 168 31.93 15.73 -12.09
C ALA A 168 32.80 16.27 -10.95
N LEU A 169 32.25 16.34 -9.73
CA LEU A 169 33.00 16.75 -8.53
C LEU A 169 34.16 15.80 -8.23
N GLN A 170 33.97 14.48 -8.39
CA GLN A 170 35.06 13.50 -8.21
C GLN A 170 36.17 13.68 -9.25
N ALA A 171 35.83 13.95 -10.51
CA ALA A 171 36.80 14.21 -11.57
C ALA A 171 37.59 15.50 -11.30
N GLU A 172 36.92 16.57 -10.86
CA GLU A 172 37.57 17.82 -10.47
C GLU A 172 38.50 17.61 -9.25
N ASN A 173 38.06 16.87 -8.24
CA ASN A 173 38.88 16.57 -7.06
C ASN A 173 40.10 15.74 -7.43
N ALA A 174 39.96 14.74 -8.30
CA ALA A 174 41.09 13.96 -8.82
C ALA A 174 42.07 14.84 -9.62
N HIS A 175 41.58 15.76 -10.44
CA HIS A 175 42.41 16.74 -11.14
C HIS A 175 43.16 17.65 -10.15
N LEU A 176 42.46 18.20 -9.16
CA LEU A 176 43.07 19.04 -8.12
C LEU A 176 44.15 18.28 -7.35
N GLN A 177 43.88 17.03 -6.95
CA GLN A 177 44.87 16.18 -6.29
C GLN A 177 46.10 15.96 -7.19
N HIS A 178 45.92 15.70 -8.48
CA HIS A 178 47.04 15.56 -9.41
C HIS A 178 47.85 16.86 -9.53
N THR A 179 47.18 18.03 -9.60
CA THR A 179 47.88 19.32 -9.64
C THR A 179 48.66 19.60 -8.36
N ILE A 180 48.12 19.25 -7.19
CA ILE A 180 48.82 19.38 -5.91
C ILE A 180 50.07 18.49 -5.90
N HIS A 181 49.94 17.21 -6.26
CA HIS A 181 51.08 16.29 -6.32
C HIS A 181 52.15 16.77 -7.31
N SER A 182 51.76 17.30 -8.47
CA SER A 182 52.69 17.87 -9.44
C SER A 182 53.43 19.08 -8.89
N LEU A 183 52.73 20.00 -8.22
CA LEU A 183 53.34 21.19 -7.62
C LEU A 183 54.26 20.81 -6.44
N GLU A 184 53.87 19.83 -5.62
CA GLU A 184 54.70 19.29 -4.54
C GLU A 184 55.97 18.65 -5.10
N HIS A 185 55.87 17.87 -6.18
CA HIS A 185 57.01 17.27 -6.85
C HIS A 185 57.95 18.33 -7.44
N ASP A 186 57.42 19.32 -8.16
CA ASP A 186 58.21 20.43 -8.72
C ASP A 186 58.90 21.24 -7.62
N PHE A 187 58.21 21.47 -6.50
CA PHE A 187 58.78 22.13 -5.33
C PHE A 187 59.91 21.30 -4.71
N GLN A 188 59.71 19.99 -4.57
CA GLN A 188 60.72 19.07 -4.05
C GLN A 188 61.97 19.03 -4.96
N LEU A 189 61.79 19.03 -6.28
CA LEU A 189 62.89 19.12 -7.25
C LEU A 189 63.66 20.44 -7.13
N LYS A 190 62.95 21.58 -7.04
CA LYS A 190 63.58 22.89 -6.85
C LYS A 190 64.33 22.98 -5.52
N LEU A 191 63.75 22.43 -4.45
CA LEU A 191 64.40 22.37 -3.16
C LEU A 191 65.66 21.52 -3.23
N GLN A 192 65.60 20.33 -3.84
CA GLN A 192 66.75 19.45 -4.03
C GLN A 192 67.85 20.11 -4.88
N GLN A 193 67.49 20.78 -5.97
CA GLN A 193 68.43 21.56 -6.79
C GLN A 193 69.10 22.67 -5.98
N SER A 194 68.32 23.46 -5.23
CA SER A 194 68.84 24.53 -4.38
C SER A 194 69.76 23.99 -3.28
N THR A 195 69.39 22.90 -2.61
CA THR A 195 70.21 22.23 -1.60
C THR A 195 71.51 21.73 -2.21
N SER A 196 71.46 21.04 -3.36
CA SER A 196 72.67 20.55 -4.04
C SER A 196 73.59 21.69 -4.49
N ALA A 197 73.03 22.81 -4.95
CA ALA A 197 73.82 23.98 -5.32
C ALA A 197 74.50 24.61 -4.09
N LEU A 198 73.80 24.69 -2.96
CA LEU A 198 74.36 25.17 -1.70
C LEU A 198 75.44 24.22 -1.16
N GLU A 199 75.23 22.91 -1.24
CA GLU A 199 76.21 21.90 -0.85
C GLU A 199 77.49 22.03 -1.68
N LEU A 200 77.38 22.17 -3.00
CA LEU A 200 78.52 22.39 -3.89
C LEU A 200 79.22 23.74 -3.62
N GLU A 201 78.47 24.81 -3.34
CA GLU A 201 79.06 26.10 -2.98
C GLU A 201 79.82 26.02 -1.65
N LEU A 202 79.26 25.31 -0.66
CA LEU A 202 79.91 25.07 0.62
C LEU A 202 81.16 24.20 0.44
N GLU A 203 81.09 23.12 -0.31
CA GLU A 203 82.22 22.25 -0.64
C GLU A 203 83.34 23.06 -1.31
N ALA A 204 83.02 23.88 -2.31
CA ALA A 204 83.99 24.76 -2.96
C ALA A 204 84.63 25.77 -1.98
N LYS A 205 83.85 26.34 -1.04
CA LYS A 205 84.38 27.23 0.01
C LYS A 205 85.30 26.49 0.97
N TRP A 206 84.97 25.25 1.34
CA TRP A 206 85.80 24.42 2.19
C TRP A 206 87.09 24.00 1.49
N ASP A 207 87.02 23.59 0.23
CA ASP A 207 88.18 23.26 -0.60
C ASP A 207 89.12 24.46 -0.74
N GLU A 208 88.58 25.64 -1.01
CA GLU A 208 89.38 26.86 -1.11
C GLU A 208 90.03 27.20 0.23
N ARG A 209 89.30 27.04 1.35
CA ARG A 209 89.87 27.23 2.69
C ARG A 209 90.97 26.22 3.00
N ILE A 210 90.79 24.96 2.62
CA ILE A 210 91.81 23.91 2.75
C ILE A 210 93.04 24.26 1.91
N ARG A 211 92.88 24.68 0.66
CA ARG A 211 93.98 25.13 -0.20
C ARG A 211 94.75 26.31 0.41
N ASN A 212 94.05 27.32 0.92
CA ASN A 212 94.67 28.47 1.59
C ASN A 212 95.43 28.06 2.85
N LEU A 213 94.89 27.14 3.66
CA LEU A 213 95.57 26.62 4.84
C LEU A 213 96.81 25.79 4.46
N ASN A 214 96.71 24.96 3.42
CA ASN A 214 97.83 24.18 2.90
C ASN A 214 98.93 25.09 2.35
N GLN A 215 98.58 26.13 1.59
CA GLN A 215 99.53 27.12 1.09
C GLN A 215 100.22 27.87 2.25
N ARG A 216 99.46 28.31 3.25
CA ARG A 216 100.03 28.95 4.45
C ARG A 216 100.93 28.00 5.23
N GLN A 217 100.56 26.72 5.34
CA GLN A 217 101.41 25.71 5.96
C GLN A 217 102.70 25.54 5.15
N ALA A 218 102.62 25.49 3.82
CA ALA A 218 103.80 25.42 2.94
C ALA A 218 104.71 26.65 3.12
N ASP A 219 104.16 27.85 3.14
CA ASP A 219 104.91 29.10 3.36
C ASP A 219 105.58 29.14 4.75
N LEU A 220 104.86 28.71 5.79
CA LEU A 220 105.43 28.58 7.14
C LEU A 220 106.54 27.54 7.20
N THR A 221 106.38 26.40 6.53
CA THR A 221 107.45 25.39 6.43
C THR A 221 108.65 25.92 5.65
N ASN A 222 108.45 26.68 4.57
CA ASN A 222 109.53 27.31 3.80
C ASN A 222 110.27 28.37 4.63
N SER A 223 109.55 29.21 5.38
CA SER A 223 110.13 30.19 6.30
C SER A 223 110.91 29.53 7.43
N LEU A 224 110.37 28.45 8.01
CA LEU A 224 111.05 27.66 9.03
C LEU A 224 112.31 26.99 8.48
N ASN A 225 112.26 26.43 7.27
CA ASN A 225 113.43 25.86 6.59
C ASN A 225 114.48 26.94 6.33
N LEU A 226 114.09 28.12 5.84
CA LEU A 226 115.00 29.25 5.61
C LEU A 226 115.62 29.76 6.91
N ALA A 227 114.85 29.87 7.99
CA ALA A 227 115.37 30.22 9.31
C ALA A 227 116.32 29.14 9.86
N GLN A 228 116.03 27.86 9.64
CA GLN A 228 116.91 26.75 9.98
C GLN A 228 118.21 26.77 9.15
N GLU A 229 118.14 27.09 7.86
CA GLU A 229 119.29 27.27 6.98
C GLU A 229 120.13 28.47 7.41
N GLN A 230 119.51 29.60 7.73
CA GLN A 230 120.20 30.76 8.31
C GLN A 230 120.89 30.40 9.63
N LEU A 231 120.22 29.64 10.51
CA LEU A 231 120.79 29.21 11.79
C LEU A 231 121.93 28.21 11.58
N ARG A 232 121.82 27.29 10.62
CA ARG A 232 122.93 26.42 10.19
C ARG A 232 124.09 27.23 9.61
N HIS A 233 123.81 28.24 8.80
CA HIS A 233 124.81 29.12 8.22
C HIS A 233 125.48 30.01 9.29
N PHE A 234 124.74 30.51 10.28
CA PHE A 234 125.32 31.20 11.44
C PHE A 234 126.15 30.26 12.30
N LYS A 235 125.69 29.04 12.57
CA LYS A 235 126.50 28.02 13.26
C LYS A 235 127.77 27.69 12.49
N SER A 236 127.67 27.47 11.17
CA SER A 236 128.83 27.25 10.31
C SER A 236 129.74 28.48 10.27
N LYS A 237 129.19 29.70 10.24
CA LYS A 237 129.96 30.94 10.35
C LYS A 237 130.66 31.05 11.70
N ASP A 238 129.99 30.75 12.80
CA ASP A 238 130.59 30.74 14.14
C ASP A 238 131.66 29.65 14.25
N GLU A 239 131.46 28.47 13.64
CA GLU A 239 132.47 27.41 13.51
C GLU A 239 133.66 27.88 12.66
N THR A 240 133.42 28.56 11.53
CA THR A 240 134.50 29.14 10.72
C THR A 240 135.16 30.33 11.40
N ALA A 241 134.44 31.12 12.20
CA ALA A 241 134.97 32.26 12.94
C ALA A 241 135.77 31.79 14.15
N THR A 242 135.33 30.74 14.84
CA THR A 242 136.14 30.05 15.86
C THR A 242 137.34 29.34 15.23
N ALA A 243 137.19 28.72 14.05
CA ALA A 243 138.31 28.19 13.28
C ALA A 243 139.28 29.29 12.82
N GLN A 244 138.78 30.46 12.39
CA GLN A 244 139.59 31.61 11.98
C GLN A 244 140.25 32.31 13.19
N LEU A 245 139.61 32.33 14.37
CA LEU A 245 140.22 32.75 15.63
C LEU A 245 141.29 31.76 16.11
N LEU A 246 141.18 30.48 15.74
CA LEU A 246 142.19 29.44 15.96
C LEU A 246 143.28 29.41 14.88
N GLN A 247 143.03 29.98 13.69
CA GLN A 247 143.91 29.89 12.52
C GLN A 247 144.56 31.23 12.09
N LYS A 248 144.20 32.37 12.69
CA LYS A 248 144.80 33.68 12.36
C LYS A 248 145.91 34.08 13.35
N ARG A 249 147.05 33.38 13.24
CA ARG A 249 148.40 33.80 13.67
C ARG A 249 149.21 34.11 12.40
N TYR A 250 149.38 35.42 12.14
CA TYR A 250 150.31 36.05 11.17
C TYR A 250 150.01 35.87 9.66
N PRO A 251 150.39 36.86 8.82
CA PRO A 251 149.48 37.59 7.91
C PRO A 251 150.06 37.64 6.48
N ASP A 252 149.67 38.68 5.71
CA ASP A 252 150.07 39.08 4.35
C ASP A 252 149.11 38.58 3.26
N ASP A 253 148.82 39.34 2.20
CA ASP A 253 148.76 40.79 1.95
C ASP A 253 148.08 40.89 0.56
N ASP A 254 147.56 42.08 0.26
CA ASP A 254 147.33 42.64 -1.08
C ASP A 254 146.17 42.18 -1.97
N ASP A 255 145.39 43.20 -2.35
CA ASP A 255 145.22 43.70 -3.74
C ASP A 255 143.76 43.81 -4.25
N ASP A 256 143.25 45.04 -4.14
CA ASP A 256 142.70 45.92 -5.19
C ASP A 256 141.69 45.45 -6.27
N GLY A 257 140.74 46.36 -6.55
CA GLY A 257 139.90 46.40 -7.76
C GLY A 257 138.40 46.55 -7.41
N ASP A 258 137.85 47.76 -7.24
CA ASP A 258 137.40 48.70 -8.30
C ASP A 258 136.35 48.04 -9.22
N GLY A 259 135.13 48.52 -9.45
CA GLY A 259 134.47 49.79 -9.19
C GLY A 259 133.06 49.76 -9.81
N ASP A 260 132.21 50.67 -9.31
CA ASP A 260 131.10 51.34 -9.97
C ASP A 260 129.82 50.55 -10.38
N GLU A 261 128.89 50.50 -9.42
CA GLU A 261 127.44 50.49 -9.67
C GLU A 261 126.94 51.94 -9.78
N ASN A 262 126.46 52.36 -10.95
CA ASN A 262 125.57 53.53 -11.05
C ASN A 262 124.68 53.46 -12.29
N ASN A 263 123.47 52.90 -12.13
CA ASN A 263 122.38 53.18 -13.05
C ASN A 263 121.03 53.13 -12.34
N HIS A 264 120.21 54.15 -12.62
CA HIS A 264 118.82 54.37 -12.17
C HIS A 264 118.70 54.86 -10.71
N ARG A 265 118.03 55.98 -10.38
CA ARG A 265 116.75 56.43 -10.92
C ARG A 265 116.39 57.77 -10.26
N ASP A 266 116.64 58.89 -10.92
CA ASP A 266 115.98 60.16 -10.58
C ASP A 266 114.60 60.20 -11.22
N GLY A 267 113.55 60.16 -10.39
CA GLY A 267 112.16 60.11 -10.82
C GLY A 267 111.18 60.43 -9.68
N ASN A 268 111.24 61.67 -9.21
CA ASN A 268 110.17 62.45 -8.56
C ASN A 268 109.25 61.74 -7.52
N PRO A 269 109.56 61.79 -6.20
CA PRO A 269 108.70 61.22 -5.15
C PRO A 269 107.27 61.78 -5.09
N ASN A 270 106.99 62.95 -5.71
CA ASN A 270 105.64 63.54 -5.75
C ASN A 270 104.61 62.80 -6.63
N SER A 271 105.04 62.02 -7.63
CA SER A 271 104.09 61.37 -8.57
C SER A 271 103.42 60.14 -7.97
N ALA A 272 104.16 59.37 -7.16
CA ALA A 272 103.62 58.18 -6.51
C ALA A 272 102.65 58.54 -5.37
N GLU A 273 102.92 59.64 -4.66
CA GLU A 273 102.02 60.17 -3.64
C GLU A 273 100.73 60.73 -4.26
N PHE A 274 100.82 61.41 -5.41
CA PHE A 274 99.64 61.88 -6.15
C PHE A 274 98.75 60.73 -6.64
N ASP A 275 99.34 59.66 -7.19
CA ASP A 275 98.60 58.47 -7.62
C ASP A 275 97.94 57.72 -6.46
N LEU A 276 98.56 57.71 -5.27
CA LEU A 276 97.97 57.14 -4.06
C LEU A 276 96.77 57.99 -3.60
N LEU A 277 96.90 59.32 -3.60
CA LEU A 277 95.84 60.27 -3.30
C LEU A 277 94.66 60.14 -4.27
N CYS A 278 94.91 59.97 -5.57
CA CYS A 278 93.86 59.74 -6.56
C CYS A 278 93.10 58.44 -6.30
N ARG A 279 93.79 57.34 -5.99
CA ARG A 279 93.15 56.05 -5.66
C ARG A 279 92.33 56.12 -4.36
N ASP A 280 92.85 56.80 -3.34
CA ASP A 280 92.12 57.00 -2.08
C ASP A 280 90.90 57.91 -2.27
N LEU A 281 91.00 58.91 -3.14
CA LEU A 281 89.88 59.77 -3.53
C LEU A 281 88.82 58.99 -4.33
N GLU A 282 89.20 58.14 -5.28
CA GLU A 282 88.30 57.25 -6.00
C GLU A 282 87.60 56.26 -5.06
N ARG A 283 88.35 55.66 -4.12
CA ARG A 283 87.80 54.75 -3.11
C ARG A 283 86.83 55.48 -2.17
N ALA A 284 87.15 56.71 -1.79
CA ALA A 284 86.26 57.56 -1.01
C ALA A 284 84.99 57.90 -1.79
N HIS A 285 85.08 58.26 -3.08
CA HIS A 285 83.92 58.53 -3.93
C HIS A 285 83.02 57.30 -4.12
N ALA A 286 83.58 56.11 -4.36
CA ALA A 286 82.80 54.88 -4.45
C ALA A 286 82.08 54.56 -3.13
N ARG A 287 82.74 54.80 -1.99
CA ARG A 287 82.12 54.67 -0.67
C ARG A 287 81.00 55.70 -0.46
N VAL A 288 81.19 56.94 -0.89
CA VAL A 288 80.15 57.98 -0.84
C VAL A 288 78.96 57.58 -1.71
N GLU A 289 79.16 57.13 -2.94
CA GLU A 289 78.07 56.72 -3.84
C GLU A 289 77.26 55.55 -3.26
N THR A 290 77.91 54.54 -2.67
CA THR A 290 77.20 53.43 -2.02
C THR A 290 76.41 53.89 -0.80
N VAL A 291 76.95 54.83 -0.02
CA VAL A 291 76.26 55.42 1.13
C VAL A 291 75.09 56.27 0.67
N GLU A 292 75.23 57.07 -0.39
CA GLU A 292 74.17 57.88 -0.98
C GLU A 292 73.03 57.02 -1.52
N LYS A 293 73.33 55.94 -2.26
CA LYS A 293 72.30 54.98 -2.71
C LYS A 293 71.55 54.35 -1.54
N ARG A 294 72.26 53.98 -0.47
CA ARG A 294 71.63 53.44 0.73
C ARG A 294 70.81 54.50 1.48
N ASN A 295 71.27 55.74 1.52
CA ASN A 295 70.54 56.85 2.13
C ASN A 295 69.26 57.15 1.34
N GLU A 296 69.31 57.12 0.00
CA GLU A 296 68.15 57.29 -0.86
C GLU A 296 67.15 56.14 -0.70
N GLN A 297 67.62 54.89 -0.67
CA GLN A 297 66.76 53.74 -0.38
C GLN A 297 66.09 53.85 1.00
N LEU A 298 66.86 54.22 2.03
CA LEU A 298 66.33 54.45 3.38
C LEU A 298 65.36 55.62 3.40
N ARG A 299 65.57 56.69 2.61
CA ARG A 299 64.62 57.81 2.49
C ARG A 299 63.32 57.37 1.84
N VAL A 300 63.38 56.58 0.78
CA VAL A 300 62.18 56.02 0.13
C VAL A 300 61.44 55.07 1.08
N GLU A 301 62.16 54.22 1.82
CA GLU A 301 61.57 53.32 2.81
C GLU A 301 60.96 54.12 3.98
N ILE A 302 61.67 55.10 4.52
CA ILE A 302 61.16 56.01 5.55
C ILE A 302 59.95 56.78 5.03
N GLU A 303 59.93 57.27 3.79
CA GLU A 303 58.78 57.96 3.22
C GLU A 303 57.61 56.98 3.01
N SER A 304 57.86 55.73 2.64
CA SER A 304 56.83 54.70 2.52
C SER A 304 56.23 54.29 3.87
N VAL A 305 57.04 54.28 4.94
CA VAL A 305 56.63 54.02 6.32
C VAL A 305 55.94 55.24 6.94
N LYS A 306 56.49 56.44 6.73
CA LYS A 306 55.99 57.71 7.26
C LYS A 306 54.70 58.16 6.58
N SER A 307 54.54 57.88 5.29
CA SER A 307 53.27 58.05 4.59
C SER A 307 52.20 57.07 5.06
N GLY A 308 52.56 56.07 5.88
CA GLY A 308 51.63 55.10 6.45
C GLY A 308 50.92 54.26 5.39
N ARG A 309 51.35 54.31 4.12
CA ARG A 309 50.61 53.75 2.99
C ARG A 309 50.54 52.23 3.07
N HIS A 310 51.64 51.58 3.48
CA HIS A 310 51.65 50.13 3.64
C HIS A 310 50.75 49.64 4.80
N GLU A 311 50.72 50.39 5.90
CA GLU A 311 49.83 50.12 7.03
C GLU A 311 48.36 50.41 6.69
N SER A 312 48.11 51.48 5.93
CA SER A 312 46.78 51.86 5.44
C SER A 312 46.21 50.81 4.48
N ASP A 313 47.01 50.34 3.50
CA ASP A 313 46.60 49.27 2.57
C ASP A 313 46.31 47.95 3.32
N LYS A 314 47.11 47.63 4.34
CA LYS A 314 46.91 46.44 5.18
C LYS A 314 45.65 46.56 6.04
N LEU A 315 45.41 47.72 6.65
CA LEU A 315 44.20 48.02 7.40
C LEU A 315 42.96 47.97 6.52
N GLN A 316 43.01 48.51 5.29
CA GLN A 316 41.90 48.47 4.36
C GLN A 316 41.56 47.03 3.94
N LYS A 317 42.57 46.19 3.68
CA LYS A 317 42.38 44.76 3.41
C LYS A 317 41.77 44.02 4.60
N LEU A 318 42.29 44.25 5.81
CA LEU A 318 41.75 43.64 7.04
C LEU A 318 40.32 44.12 7.35
N GLN A 319 40.01 45.37 7.06
CA GLN A 319 38.67 45.93 7.21
C GLN A 319 37.69 45.30 6.20
N ALA A 320 38.11 45.14 4.93
CA ALA A 320 37.30 44.47 3.92
C ALA A 320 37.04 43.00 4.27
N ASP A 321 38.07 42.27 4.73
CA ASP A 321 37.94 40.88 5.18
C ASP A 321 37.04 40.76 6.43
N THR A 322 37.17 41.67 7.39
CA THR A 322 36.26 41.73 8.56
C THR A 322 34.82 41.98 8.13
N GLN A 323 34.57 42.93 7.23
CA GLN A 323 33.23 43.19 6.71
C GLN A 323 32.64 42.01 5.95
N GLU A 324 33.45 41.28 5.18
CA GLU A 324 33.02 40.06 4.50
C GLU A 324 32.66 38.95 5.51
N LYS A 325 33.49 38.77 6.55
CA LYS A 325 33.22 37.83 7.64
C LYS A 325 31.95 38.20 8.41
N ASP A 326 31.70 39.48 8.68
CA ASP A 326 30.48 39.96 9.33
C ASP A 326 29.24 39.69 8.47
N ARG A 327 29.32 39.91 7.15
CA ARG A 327 28.23 39.56 6.22
C ARG A 327 27.94 38.05 6.24
N LYS A 328 28.99 37.21 6.21
CA LYS A 328 28.85 35.75 6.29
C LYS A 328 28.27 35.32 7.63
N LEU A 329 28.71 35.91 8.74
CA LEU A 329 28.17 35.64 10.07
C LEU A 329 26.68 35.98 10.15
N ASN A 330 26.27 37.15 9.66
CA ASN A 330 24.86 37.55 9.62
C ASN A 330 24.03 36.61 8.74
N GLN A 331 24.55 36.18 7.59
CA GLN A 331 23.89 35.21 6.73
C GLN A 331 23.73 33.86 7.42
N ILE A 332 24.77 33.35 8.10
CA ILE A 332 24.70 32.11 8.87
C ILE A 332 23.72 32.23 10.03
N GLN A 333 23.69 33.35 10.74
CA GLN A 333 22.73 33.60 11.83
C GLN A 333 21.29 33.61 11.31
N SER A 334 21.03 34.24 10.17
CA SER A 334 19.71 34.24 9.55
C SER A 334 19.28 32.83 9.12
N LEU A 335 20.19 32.07 8.49
CA LEU A 335 19.94 30.68 8.12
C LEU A 335 19.67 29.81 9.36
N LEU A 336 20.47 29.94 10.41
CA LEU A 336 20.29 29.22 11.67
C LEU A 336 18.95 29.58 12.34
N GLN A 337 18.55 30.85 12.32
CA GLN A 337 17.25 31.27 12.85
C GLN A 337 16.10 30.68 12.03
N SER A 338 16.21 30.66 10.69
CA SER A 338 15.21 30.04 9.83
C SER A 338 15.12 28.52 10.06
N GLU A 339 16.27 27.84 10.21
CA GLU A 339 16.33 26.41 10.48
C GLU A 339 15.69 26.08 11.84
N ARG A 340 15.99 26.86 12.88
CA ARG A 340 15.34 26.74 14.20
C ARG A 340 13.83 26.95 14.14
N GLN A 341 13.35 27.91 13.37
CA GLN A 341 11.92 28.13 13.17
C GLN A 341 11.27 26.93 12.47
N THR A 342 11.87 26.46 11.37
CA THR A 342 11.35 25.28 10.65
C THR A 342 11.37 24.01 11.51
N SER A 343 12.39 23.85 12.36
CA SER A 343 12.50 22.73 13.31
C SER A 343 11.43 22.81 14.40
N ALA A 344 11.16 24.00 14.92
CA ALA A 344 10.07 24.23 15.87
C ALA A 344 8.70 23.94 15.23
N ASP A 345 8.45 24.45 14.03
CA ASP A 345 7.21 24.22 13.30
C ASP A 345 6.99 22.73 13.02
N LEU A 346 8.01 22.02 12.54
CA LEU A 346 7.95 20.56 12.35
C LEU A 346 7.70 19.81 13.66
N SER A 347 8.32 20.25 14.76
CA SER A 347 8.06 19.66 16.08
C SER A 347 6.61 19.86 16.51
N THR A 348 6.01 21.04 16.26
CA THR A 348 4.59 21.28 16.59
C THR A 348 3.64 20.47 15.71
N GLN A 349 3.96 20.30 14.43
CA GLN A 349 3.19 19.45 13.52
C GLN A 349 3.28 17.97 13.91
N LEU A 350 4.46 17.51 14.34
CA LEU A 350 4.64 16.15 14.83
C LEU A 350 3.83 15.89 16.09
N THR A 351 3.80 16.84 17.04
CA THR A 351 3.02 16.69 18.27
C THR A 351 1.51 16.73 18.01
N SER A 352 1.03 17.59 17.11
CA SER A 352 -0.38 17.62 16.72
C SER A 352 -0.80 16.34 16.01
N ALA A 353 -0.02 15.86 15.03
CA ALA A 353 -0.28 14.60 14.32
C ALA A 353 -0.26 13.39 15.28
N LYS A 354 0.65 13.38 16.27
CA LYS A 354 0.68 12.35 17.31
C LYS A 354 -0.58 12.39 18.18
N HIS A 355 -1.06 13.58 18.52
CA HIS A 355 -2.29 13.75 19.31
C HIS A 355 -3.53 13.30 18.55
N GLU A 356 -3.64 13.66 17.27
CA GLU A 356 -4.74 13.20 16.40
C GLU A 356 -4.74 11.68 16.24
N LYS A 357 -3.57 11.08 16.01
CA LYS A 357 -3.43 9.63 15.94
C LYS A 357 -3.87 8.96 17.24
N LEU A 358 -3.42 9.46 18.38
CA LEU A 358 -3.79 8.92 19.70
C LEU A 358 -5.31 9.02 19.93
N LYS A 359 -5.92 10.15 19.54
CA LYS A 359 -7.38 10.33 19.64
C LYS A 359 -8.12 9.29 18.78
N LEU A 360 -7.69 9.09 17.54
CA LEU A 360 -8.30 8.09 16.65
C LEU A 360 -8.12 6.66 17.17
N GLU A 361 -6.96 6.35 17.76
CA GLU A 361 -6.72 5.07 18.44
C GLU A 361 -7.70 4.86 19.61
N THR A 362 -7.89 5.87 20.46
CA THR A 362 -8.87 5.78 21.56
C THR A 362 -10.32 5.64 21.09
N GLU A 363 -10.71 6.31 19.99
CA GLU A 363 -12.05 6.15 19.39
C GLU A 363 -12.23 4.73 18.84
N LYS A 364 -11.21 4.16 18.21
CA LYS A 364 -11.22 2.78 17.71
C LYS A 364 -11.29 1.76 18.84
N ASP A 365 -10.57 1.99 19.93
CA ASP A 365 -10.64 1.13 21.12
C ASP A 365 -12.04 1.15 21.74
N GLN A 366 -12.65 2.33 21.86
CA GLN A 366 -14.05 2.47 22.32
C GLN A 366 -15.04 1.77 21.38
N GLU A 367 -14.87 1.89 20.07
CA GLU A 367 -15.68 1.19 19.08
C GLU A 367 -15.55 -0.33 19.23
N ILE A 368 -14.32 -0.85 19.34
CA ILE A 368 -14.02 -2.27 19.57
C ILE A 368 -14.67 -2.75 20.87
N GLU A 369 -14.58 -1.99 21.95
CA GLU A 369 -15.18 -2.34 23.23
C GLU A 369 -16.72 -2.37 23.13
N SER A 370 -17.32 -1.43 22.40
CA SER A 370 -18.75 -1.44 22.11
C SER A 370 -19.18 -2.67 21.30
N LEU A 371 -18.36 -3.10 20.34
CA LEU A 371 -18.61 -4.29 19.52
C LEU A 371 -18.43 -5.57 20.34
N ARG A 372 -17.41 -5.63 21.20
CA ARG A 372 -17.22 -6.73 22.16
C ARG A 372 -18.41 -6.87 23.09
N ASN A 373 -18.92 -5.76 23.64
CA ASN A 373 -20.11 -5.76 24.48
C ASN A 373 -21.35 -6.26 23.72
N LYS A 374 -21.57 -5.81 22.48
CA LYS A 374 -22.66 -6.31 21.63
C LYS A 374 -22.51 -7.80 21.30
N LEU A 375 -21.30 -8.29 21.10
CA LEU A 375 -21.04 -9.71 20.87
C LEU A 375 -21.32 -10.54 22.12
N GLN A 376 -20.90 -10.06 23.29
CA GLN A 376 -21.15 -10.70 24.57
C GLN A 376 -22.65 -10.76 24.90
N GLN A 377 -23.40 -9.69 24.60
CA GLN A 377 -24.87 -9.68 24.71
C GLN A 377 -25.56 -10.73 23.84
N ARG A 378 -24.88 -11.26 22.81
CA ARG A 378 -25.39 -12.30 21.90
C ARG A 378 -24.80 -13.68 22.18
N SER A 379 -24.13 -13.87 23.31
CA SER A 379 -23.49 -15.16 23.66
C SER A 379 -24.50 -16.28 23.96
N ASP A 380 -25.74 -15.92 24.30
CA ASP A 380 -26.87 -16.79 24.59
C ASP A 380 -27.55 -17.37 23.33
N TYR A 381 -27.20 -16.91 22.12
CA TYR A 381 -27.79 -17.42 20.87
C TYR A 381 -27.70 -18.93 20.71
N ALA A 382 -26.61 -19.56 21.15
CA ALA A 382 -26.47 -21.02 21.12
C ALA A 382 -27.43 -21.73 22.09
N HIS A 383 -27.70 -21.10 23.24
CA HIS A 383 -28.67 -21.59 24.21
C HIS A 383 -30.09 -21.48 23.65
N ILE A 384 -30.47 -20.30 23.15
CA ILE A 384 -31.77 -20.04 22.52
C ILE A 384 -31.98 -20.99 21.34
N LYS A 385 -30.95 -21.22 20.51
CA LYS A 385 -31.04 -22.17 19.40
C LYS A 385 -31.30 -23.60 19.89
N ARG A 386 -30.62 -24.04 20.96
CA ARG A 386 -30.84 -25.36 21.56
C ARG A 386 -32.24 -25.46 22.16
N GLU A 387 -32.69 -24.46 22.91
CA GLU A 387 -34.06 -24.41 23.44
C GLU A 387 -35.09 -24.48 22.31
N LEU A 388 -34.87 -23.75 21.22
CA LEU A 388 -35.76 -23.76 20.06
C LEU A 388 -35.75 -25.12 19.34
N GLU A 389 -34.60 -25.79 19.25
CA GLU A 389 -34.48 -27.16 18.75
C GLU A 389 -35.19 -28.16 19.66
N ILE A 390 -35.11 -28.00 20.99
CA ILE A 390 -35.83 -28.82 21.97
C ILE A 390 -37.33 -28.57 21.86
N VAL A 391 -37.79 -27.32 21.80
CA VAL A 391 -39.21 -26.98 21.60
C VAL A 391 -39.71 -27.56 20.28
N LYS A 392 -38.91 -27.50 19.22
CA LYS A 392 -39.23 -28.14 17.95
C LYS A 392 -39.29 -29.66 18.11
N ALA A 393 -38.33 -30.30 18.77
CA ALA A 393 -38.37 -31.73 19.01
C ALA A 393 -39.57 -32.13 19.88
N VAL A 394 -39.90 -31.40 20.93
CA VAL A 394 -41.05 -31.68 21.79
C VAL A 394 -42.35 -31.45 21.02
N HIS A 395 -42.50 -30.35 20.29
CA HIS A 395 -43.76 -30.03 19.62
C HIS A 395 -43.99 -30.83 18.32
N PHE A 396 -42.94 -31.42 17.75
CA PHE A 396 -43.04 -32.26 16.55
C PHE A 396 -42.83 -33.76 16.83
N ASN A 397 -42.18 -34.15 17.93
CA ASN A 397 -42.01 -35.56 18.31
C ASN A 397 -42.94 -36.00 19.45
N ALA A 398 -43.45 -35.10 20.32
CA ALA A 398 -44.41 -35.54 21.35
C ALA A 398 -45.75 -36.01 20.74
N ASP A 399 -46.06 -35.60 19.51
CA ASP A 399 -47.20 -36.13 18.73
C ASP A 399 -46.85 -37.45 17.97
N ASP A 400 -45.56 -37.80 17.84
CA ASP A 400 -45.10 -39.07 17.21
C ASP A 400 -44.87 -40.18 18.26
N ASP A 401 -44.70 -39.84 19.55
CA ASP A 401 -44.39 -40.81 20.61
C ASP A 401 -45.59 -41.63 21.11
N GLU A 402 -46.84 -41.28 20.77
CA GLU A 402 -47.97 -42.19 21.02
C GLU A 402 -48.02 -43.38 20.04
N GLU A 403 -47.28 -43.36 18.93
CA GLU A 403 -47.23 -44.48 17.96
C GLU A 403 -45.86 -45.16 17.83
N ASN A 404 -44.76 -44.57 18.34
CA ASN A 404 -43.41 -45.07 18.05
C ASN A 404 -42.68 -45.76 19.23
N THR A 405 -43.37 -46.05 20.35
CA THR A 405 -42.80 -46.78 21.51
C THR A 405 -42.32 -48.21 21.18
N THR A 406 -42.51 -48.71 19.96
CA THR A 406 -42.17 -50.09 19.59
C THR A 406 -40.83 -50.29 18.87
N GLN A 407 -40.10 -49.24 18.48
CA GLN A 407 -38.85 -49.41 17.69
C GLN A 407 -37.56 -48.83 18.30
N ALA A 408 -37.60 -48.17 19.46
CA ALA A 408 -36.41 -47.55 20.05
C ALA A 408 -35.62 -48.41 21.07
N SER A 409 -36.03 -49.65 21.36
CA SER A 409 -35.41 -50.48 22.43
C SER A 409 -34.16 -51.29 22.04
N LEU A 410 -33.53 -51.06 20.88
CA LEU A 410 -32.38 -51.87 20.43
C LEU A 410 -31.04 -51.13 20.28
N ALA A 411 -30.94 -49.86 20.66
CA ALA A 411 -29.72 -49.05 20.45
C ALA A 411 -29.02 -48.55 21.74
N SER A 412 -29.30 -49.15 22.90
CA SER A 412 -28.78 -48.65 24.20
C SER A 412 -27.85 -49.61 24.96
N VAL A 413 -27.09 -50.47 24.27
CA VAL A 413 -26.03 -51.26 24.93
C VAL A 413 -24.76 -51.31 24.09
N ALA A 414 -23.97 -50.23 24.12
CA ALA A 414 -22.51 -50.30 24.08
C ALA A 414 -21.86 -48.92 24.29
N ALA A 415 -20.88 -48.90 25.20
CA ALA A 415 -19.77 -47.95 25.34
C ALA A 415 -20.03 -46.61 26.05
N ASN A 416 -19.90 -46.67 27.39
CA ASN A 416 -19.18 -45.65 28.15
C ASN A 416 -17.68 -45.71 27.80
N ALA A 417 -17.06 -44.58 27.46
CA ALA A 417 -15.70 -44.20 27.87
C ALA A 417 -15.42 -42.74 27.51
N ASP A 418 -14.83 -42.03 28.48
CA ASP A 418 -14.35 -40.66 28.52
C ASP A 418 -13.56 -40.17 27.28
N ASP A 419 -13.65 -38.88 26.95
CA ASP A 419 -12.54 -37.91 27.13
C ASP A 419 -12.79 -36.58 26.38
N GLU A 420 -12.35 -35.49 27.00
CA GLU A 420 -12.42 -34.11 26.53
C GLU A 420 -11.35 -33.82 25.45
N HIS A 421 -11.72 -33.36 24.25
CA HIS A 421 -11.21 -32.10 23.66
C HIS A 421 -11.72 -31.85 22.24
N ARG A 422 -11.88 -30.55 21.97
CA ARG A 422 -12.49 -29.95 20.78
C ARG A 422 -11.48 -29.77 19.63
N HIS A 423 -12.04 -29.89 18.42
CA HIS A 423 -11.73 -29.16 17.16
C HIS A 423 -10.57 -29.61 16.28
N SER A 424 -10.91 -30.16 15.10
CA SER A 424 -10.67 -29.50 13.80
C SER A 424 -11.19 -30.34 12.62
N ILE A 425 -12.19 -29.79 11.91
CA ILE A 425 -12.36 -29.73 10.45
C ILE A 425 -12.14 -31.02 9.62
N SER A 426 -13.24 -31.57 9.08
CA SER A 426 -13.43 -31.89 7.63
C SER A 426 -14.85 -32.46 7.44
N SER A 427 -15.85 -31.69 7.00
CA SER A 427 -16.22 -31.48 5.59
C SER A 427 -16.26 -32.75 4.73
N ASN A 428 -17.23 -33.63 4.99
CA ASN A 428 -18.05 -34.32 3.98
C ASN A 428 -18.78 -35.50 4.62
N ASN A 429 -20.04 -35.33 5.01
CA ASN A 429 -20.98 -36.39 4.76
C ASN A 429 -22.40 -35.87 4.59
N LYS A 430 -23.02 -36.37 3.52
CA LYS A 430 -24.34 -36.01 3.02
C LYS A 430 -25.38 -36.22 4.11
N LEU A 431 -26.14 -35.16 4.36
CA LEU A 431 -27.44 -35.21 5.01
C LEU A 431 -28.38 -36.15 4.22
N LYS A 432 -28.55 -37.36 4.74
CA LYS A 432 -29.77 -38.14 4.60
C LYS A 432 -30.36 -38.28 6.01
N ASP A 433 -31.69 -38.23 6.08
CA ASP A 433 -32.53 -38.34 7.28
C ASP A 433 -32.74 -37.10 8.15
N GLY A 434 -33.25 -36.04 7.50
CA GLY A 434 -34.25 -35.18 8.12
C GLY A 434 -35.35 -34.95 7.10
N LYS A 435 -36.53 -35.56 7.29
CA LYS A 435 -37.71 -35.27 6.46
C LYS A 435 -37.86 -33.74 6.39
N THR A 436 -37.91 -33.18 5.18
CA THR A 436 -38.01 -31.73 4.97
C THR A 436 -39.24 -31.20 5.70
N LEU A 437 -39.18 -29.95 6.18
CA LEU A 437 -40.28 -29.30 6.92
C LEU A 437 -41.63 -29.45 6.19
N GLU A 438 -41.59 -29.40 4.86
CA GLU A 438 -42.75 -29.61 4.00
C GLU A 438 -43.33 -31.03 4.10
N ALA A 439 -42.49 -32.07 4.22
CA ALA A 439 -42.92 -33.45 4.39
C ALA A 439 -43.58 -33.69 5.77
N LEU A 440 -43.07 -33.06 6.83
CA LEU A 440 -43.68 -33.14 8.17
C LEU A 440 -44.99 -32.35 8.23
N LEU A 441 -45.06 -31.18 7.59
CA LEU A 441 -46.29 -30.39 7.49
C LEU A 441 -47.37 -31.11 6.68
N LEU A 442 -47.02 -31.75 5.57
CA LEU A 442 -47.97 -32.55 4.79
C LEU A 442 -48.48 -33.77 5.56
N ALA A 443 -47.61 -34.46 6.31
CA ALA A 443 -48.01 -35.58 7.15
C ALA A 443 -48.97 -35.14 8.27
N LYS A 444 -48.68 -34.03 8.95
CA LYS A 444 -49.57 -33.47 10.00
C LYS A 444 -50.91 -33.01 9.42
N ASN A 445 -50.90 -32.38 8.25
CA ASN A 445 -52.15 -31.92 7.61
C ASN A 445 -53.04 -33.11 7.21
N LYS A 446 -52.44 -34.16 6.65
CA LYS A 446 -53.17 -35.40 6.33
C LYS A 446 -53.75 -36.09 7.58
N ARG A 447 -52.98 -36.14 8.67
CA ARG A 447 -53.43 -36.73 9.95
C ARG A 447 -54.60 -35.93 10.56
N LEU A 448 -54.54 -34.61 10.52
CA LEU A 448 -55.65 -33.74 10.97
C LEU A 448 -56.91 -33.92 10.12
N GLU A 449 -56.76 -34.14 8.81
CA GLU A 449 -57.88 -34.48 7.92
C GLU A 449 -58.52 -35.83 8.30
N ASP A 450 -57.70 -36.85 8.61
CA ASP A 450 -58.17 -38.17 9.04
C ASP A 450 -58.87 -38.11 10.42
N GLU A 451 -58.34 -37.33 11.37
CA GLU A 451 -58.97 -37.10 12.69
C GLU A 451 -60.30 -36.34 12.55
N LEU A 452 -60.37 -35.33 11.68
CA LEU A 452 -61.62 -34.64 11.37
C LEU A 452 -62.65 -35.57 10.74
N ALA A 453 -62.22 -36.50 9.88
CA ALA A 453 -63.10 -37.50 9.30
C ALA A 453 -63.65 -38.46 10.37
N ASN A 454 -62.79 -38.95 11.27
CA ASN A 454 -63.20 -39.83 12.37
C ASN A 454 -64.15 -39.14 13.35
N LEU A 455 -63.86 -37.90 13.75
CA LEU A 455 -64.75 -37.11 14.63
C LEU A 455 -66.10 -36.81 13.97
N ARG A 456 -66.14 -36.64 12.65
CA ARG A 456 -67.40 -36.48 11.92
C ARG A 456 -68.22 -37.77 11.93
N VAL A 457 -67.58 -38.92 11.74
CA VAL A 457 -68.25 -40.24 11.81
C VAL A 457 -68.79 -40.48 13.22
N SER A 458 -67.97 -40.28 14.26
CA SER A 458 -68.40 -40.51 15.65
C SER A 458 -69.53 -39.55 16.06
N ASN A 459 -69.49 -38.29 15.61
CA ASN A 459 -70.56 -37.34 15.85
C ASN A 459 -71.86 -37.74 15.11
N GLY A 460 -71.74 -38.29 13.90
CA GLY A 460 -72.86 -38.88 13.17
C GLY A 460 -73.48 -40.08 13.89
N GLU A 461 -72.66 -40.98 14.41
CA GLU A 461 -73.11 -42.15 15.19
C GLU A 461 -73.77 -41.75 16.51
N LEU A 462 -73.18 -40.80 17.25
CA LEU A 462 -73.77 -40.25 18.47
C LEU A 462 -75.09 -39.53 18.19
N SER A 463 -75.18 -38.76 17.12
CA SER A 463 -76.41 -38.09 16.70
C SER A 463 -77.51 -39.11 16.36
N ALA A 464 -77.17 -40.17 15.62
CA ALA A 464 -78.11 -41.25 15.31
C ALA A 464 -78.56 -42.01 16.58
N SER A 465 -77.65 -42.24 17.53
CA SER A 465 -78.00 -42.85 18.83
C SER A 465 -78.91 -41.95 19.66
N LEU A 466 -78.69 -40.63 19.63
CA LEU A 466 -79.51 -39.65 20.33
C LEU A 466 -80.91 -39.57 19.71
N GLU A 467 -81.01 -39.56 18.39
CA GLU A 467 -82.29 -39.59 17.68
C GLU A 467 -83.07 -40.88 18.01
N LYS A 468 -82.40 -42.03 18.02
CA LYS A 468 -83.01 -43.30 18.43
C LYS A 468 -83.53 -43.25 19.88
N ALA A 469 -82.72 -42.78 20.82
CA ALA A 469 -83.13 -42.66 22.22
C ALA A 469 -84.31 -41.68 22.40
N ALA A 470 -84.36 -40.60 21.61
CA ALA A 470 -85.49 -39.67 21.61
C ALA A 470 -86.77 -40.35 21.09
N THR A 471 -86.69 -41.14 20.01
CA THR A 471 -87.84 -41.89 19.50
C THR A 471 -88.34 -42.95 20.49
N ASP A 472 -87.43 -43.61 21.20
CA ASP A 472 -87.77 -44.59 22.24
C ASP A 472 -88.47 -43.89 23.41
N LEU A 473 -87.99 -42.72 23.84
CA LEU A 473 -88.59 -41.92 24.91
C LEU A 473 -90.00 -41.44 24.54
N ASP A 474 -90.19 -40.97 23.30
CA ASP A 474 -91.51 -40.61 22.77
C ASP A 474 -92.47 -41.80 22.76
N SER A 475 -91.98 -42.99 22.38
CA SER A 475 -92.79 -44.21 22.40
C SER A 475 -93.21 -44.59 23.83
N LEU A 476 -92.28 -44.50 24.79
CA LEU A 476 -92.52 -44.81 26.19
C LEU A 476 -93.47 -43.79 26.84
N ASN A 477 -93.38 -42.51 26.47
CA ASN A 477 -94.33 -41.48 26.90
C ASN A 477 -95.75 -41.73 26.34
N ARG A 478 -95.88 -42.20 25.10
CA ARG A 478 -97.18 -42.61 24.53
C ARG A 478 -97.76 -43.81 25.28
N GLU A 479 -96.92 -44.77 25.66
CA GLU A 479 -97.36 -45.91 26.47
C GLU A 479 -97.76 -45.48 27.89
N LYS A 480 -96.96 -44.60 28.53
CA LYS A 480 -97.27 -44.03 29.84
C LYS A 480 -98.61 -43.30 29.83
N THR A 481 -98.84 -42.40 28.88
CA THR A 481 -100.12 -41.67 28.76
C THR A 481 -101.30 -42.61 28.48
N ARG A 482 -101.09 -43.67 27.69
CA ARG A 482 -102.09 -44.72 27.49
C ARG A 482 -102.42 -45.45 28.80
N LEU A 483 -101.40 -45.83 29.58
CA LEU A 483 -101.57 -46.49 30.87
C LEU A 483 -102.25 -45.57 31.90
N GLU A 484 -101.85 -44.29 31.98
CA GLU A 484 -102.51 -43.28 32.82
C GLU A 484 -103.99 -43.14 32.46
N SER A 485 -104.33 -43.05 31.17
CA SER A 485 -105.74 -42.98 30.73
C SER A 485 -106.55 -44.24 31.03
N LEU A 486 -105.90 -45.41 31.00
CA LEU A 486 -106.55 -46.68 31.35
C LEU A 486 -106.75 -46.76 32.85
N ASN A 487 -105.77 -46.33 33.64
CA ASN A 487 -105.86 -46.29 35.08
C ASN A 487 -106.93 -45.28 35.53
N GLU A 488 -107.03 -44.11 34.90
CA GLU A 488 -108.09 -43.13 35.15
C GLU A 488 -109.48 -43.72 34.84
N LYS A 489 -109.62 -44.49 33.74
CA LYS A 489 -110.86 -45.23 33.45
C LYS A 489 -111.19 -46.27 34.51
N ILE A 490 -110.19 -47.01 34.99
CA ILE A 490 -110.37 -48.00 36.06
C ILE A 490 -110.74 -47.30 37.37
N GLU A 491 -110.11 -46.17 37.70
CA GLU A 491 -110.44 -45.36 38.87
C GLU A 491 -111.87 -44.80 38.77
N LEU A 492 -112.28 -44.29 37.61
CA LEU A 492 -113.67 -43.88 37.33
C LEU A 492 -114.66 -45.04 37.48
N ASP A 493 -114.33 -46.21 36.94
CA ASP A 493 -115.16 -47.42 37.04
C ASP A 493 -115.25 -47.90 38.52
N LEU A 494 -114.15 -47.86 39.29
CA LEU A 494 -114.11 -48.17 40.72
C LEU A 494 -114.95 -47.19 41.55
N VAL A 495 -114.88 -45.90 41.23
CA VAL A 495 -115.73 -44.86 41.84
C VAL A 495 -117.20 -45.09 41.47
N SER A 496 -117.50 -45.48 40.23
CA SER A 496 -118.86 -45.81 39.78
C SER A 496 -119.44 -47.04 40.50
N MET A 497 -118.57 -47.98 40.90
CA MET A 497 -118.91 -49.18 41.69
C MET A 497 -119.05 -48.89 43.20
N GLY A 498 -118.97 -47.62 43.64
CA GLY A 498 -119.27 -47.21 45.01
C GLY A 498 -118.14 -47.40 46.02
N LEU A 499 -116.91 -47.68 45.59
CA LEU A 499 -115.72 -47.69 46.45
C LEU A 499 -115.10 -46.28 46.49
N VAL A 500 -115.53 -45.48 47.47
CA VAL A 500 -114.93 -44.17 47.77
C VAL A 500 -113.50 -44.37 48.28
N VAL A 501 -112.50 -44.18 47.40
CA VAL A 501 -111.09 -44.12 47.78
C VAL A 501 -110.74 -42.66 48.07
N VAL A 502 -110.50 -42.37 49.35
CA VAL A 502 -110.00 -41.07 49.82
C VAL A 502 -108.55 -40.91 49.37
N VAL A 503 -108.33 -40.13 48.31
CA VAL A 503 -106.98 -39.72 47.90
C VAL A 503 -106.50 -38.65 48.87
N GLY A 504 -105.72 -39.07 49.86
CA GLY A 504 -104.95 -38.18 50.72
C GLY A 504 -103.83 -37.54 49.92
N VAL A 505 -103.94 -36.24 49.69
CA VAL A 505 -102.85 -35.42 49.14
C VAL A 505 -101.71 -35.40 50.17
N VAL A 506 -100.67 -36.20 49.93
CA VAL A 506 -99.42 -36.15 50.70
C VAL A 506 -98.59 -34.98 50.15
N LEU A 507 -98.80 -33.80 50.74
CA LEU A 507 -97.83 -32.72 50.70
C LEU A 507 -96.65 -33.10 51.60
N GLY A 508 -95.51 -33.34 50.98
CA GLY A 508 -94.27 -33.62 51.67
C GLY A 508 -93.51 -34.67 50.89
N TRP A 509 -92.40 -34.24 50.27
CA TRP A 509 -91.14 -34.96 50.01
C TRP A 509 -90.19 -34.09 49.14
N GLU A 510 -90.35 -32.76 49.12
CA GLU A 510 -89.36 -31.84 48.50
C GLU A 510 -88.23 -31.41 49.46
N ASP A 511 -88.37 -31.61 50.77
CA ASP A 511 -87.32 -31.23 51.75
C ASP A 511 -86.18 -32.26 51.89
N GLY A 512 -86.22 -33.37 51.16
CA GLY A 512 -85.21 -34.44 51.23
C GLY A 512 -84.00 -34.27 50.32
N LEU A 513 -84.07 -33.39 49.30
CA LEU A 513 -83.00 -33.25 48.31
C LEU A 513 -82.07 -32.05 48.57
N MET A 514 -82.48 -31.07 49.37
CA MET A 514 -81.61 -29.95 49.76
C MET A 514 -80.56 -30.34 50.82
N TYR A 515 -80.76 -31.45 51.56
CA TYR A 515 -79.81 -31.90 52.58
C TYR A 515 -78.61 -32.68 52.03
N TRP A 516 -78.63 -33.11 50.76
CA TRP A 516 -77.49 -33.77 50.13
C TRP A 516 -76.52 -32.81 49.43
N GLU A 517 -76.93 -31.57 49.13
CA GLU A 517 -76.08 -30.58 48.47
C GLU A 517 -75.16 -29.80 49.45
N ILE A 518 -75.46 -29.82 50.76
CA ILE A 518 -74.64 -29.13 51.80
C ILE A 518 -73.49 -30.01 52.32
N ILE A 519 -73.55 -31.33 52.16
CA ILE A 519 -72.48 -32.26 52.61
C ILE A 519 -71.38 -32.46 51.54
N ARG A 520 -71.55 -31.93 50.32
CA ARG A 520 -70.54 -32.04 49.24
C ARG A 520 -69.61 -30.82 49.07
N ARG A 521 -69.80 -29.78 49.88
CA ARG A 521 -68.87 -28.63 49.95
C ARG A 521 -68.30 -28.51 51.37
N HIS A 522 -67.48 -29.47 51.76
CA HIS A 522 -66.32 -29.29 52.64
C HIS A 522 -65.21 -30.23 52.13
#